data_AF-A0A5B9A0K4-F1
#
_entry.id   AF-A0A5B9A0K4-F1
#
_cell.length_a   1.000
_cell.length_b   1.000
_cell.length_c   1.000
_cell.angle_alpha   90.00
_cell.angle_beta   90.00
_cell.angle_gamma   90.00
#
_symmetry.space_group_name_H-M   'P 1'
#
loop_
_entity.id
_entity.type
_entity.pdbx_description
1 polymer ?
#
loop_
_entity_poly.entity_id
_entity_poly.type
_entity_poly.pdbx_seq_one_letter_code
_entity_poly.pdbx_strand_id
1 'polypeptide(L)'
;RFLAILLAMFQSYLMINKYSSKIDYPDKLYISFFLATGTAIAIWLSDLITAKGIGNGTSILIMVGMSSGVITTFQKIFAFWNTDRIKFFALLFFLLFILISTIIVYLATLKIPIIYPNKKSQVENYIPLKINVPGVLPIILTSTMQAFFMFCINNIPFFYKLKCKDKIIEFISISTNLGIIFFVCLIIFFSFLTAFLIVNTNDIAEHLS
;
A
#
# COMPACT_ATOMS: atom_id res chain seq x y z
N ARG A 1 -3.84 -0.47 17.73
CA ARG A 1 -4.31 -1.88 17.78
C ARG A 1 -5.80 -1.97 18.10
N PHE A 2 -6.28 -1.46 19.24
CA PHE A 2 -7.71 -1.47 19.58
C PHE A 2 -8.61 -0.84 18.51
N LEU A 3 -8.21 0.31 17.97
CA LEU A 3 -8.95 0.96 16.88
C LEU A 3 -9.10 0.06 15.63
N ALA A 4 -8.07 -0.71 15.29
CA ALA A 4 -8.10 -1.61 14.13
C ALA A 4 -9.05 -2.79 14.34
N ILE A 5 -9.10 -3.35 15.55
CA ILE A 5 -10.02 -4.42 15.92
C ILE A 5 -11.46 -3.90 15.91
N LEU A 6 -11.69 -2.71 16.47
CA LEU A 6 -13.01 -2.06 16.45
C LEU A 6 -13.46 -1.78 15.00
N LEU A 7 -12.55 -1.27 14.17
CA LEU A 7 -12.80 -1.05 12.74
C LEU A 7 -13.14 -2.36 12.02
N ALA A 8 -12.45 -3.47 12.31
CA ALA A 8 -12.72 -4.78 11.74
C ALA A 8 -14.10 -5.33 12.15
N MET A 9 -14.49 -5.17 13.41
CA MET A 9 -15.85 -5.51 13.87
C MET A 9 -16.89 -4.69 13.12
N PHE A 10 -16.69 -3.38 13.01
CA PHE A 10 -17.61 -2.51 12.30
C PHE A 10 -17.72 -2.84 10.81
N GLN A 11 -16.57 -3.06 10.15
CA GLN A 11 -16.50 -3.41 8.73
C GLN A 11 -17.18 -4.75 8.43
N SER A 12 -16.93 -5.76 9.27
CA SER A 12 -17.54 -7.09 9.13
C SER A 12 -19.05 -7.04 9.31
N TYR A 13 -19.55 -6.33 10.33
CA TYR A 13 -20.99 -6.18 10.57
C TYR A 13 -21.72 -5.55 9.36
N LEU A 14 -21.16 -4.48 8.81
CA LEU A 14 -21.71 -3.82 7.62
C LEU A 14 -21.70 -4.72 6.37
N MET A 15 -20.65 -5.51 6.16
CA MET A 15 -20.61 -6.48 5.05
C MET A 15 -21.67 -7.56 5.18
N ILE A 16 -21.82 -8.15 6.37
CA ILE A 16 -22.79 -9.23 6.60
C ILE A 16 -24.20 -8.72 6.33
N ASN A 17 -24.52 -7.49 6.74
CA ASN A 17 -25.84 -6.90 6.51
C ASN A 17 -26.18 -6.73 5.02
N LYS A 18 -25.17 -6.51 4.17
CA LYS A 18 -25.35 -6.37 2.73
C LYS A 18 -25.48 -7.71 1.99
N TYR A 19 -24.64 -8.69 2.33
CA TYR A 19 -24.56 -9.96 1.60
C TYR A 19 -25.52 -11.03 2.12
N SER A 20 -25.90 -10.96 3.39
CA SER A 20 -26.76 -11.98 4.01
C SER A 20 -27.81 -11.32 4.91
N SER A 21 -28.82 -10.74 4.26
CA SER A 21 -29.97 -10.12 4.92
C SER A 21 -30.81 -11.12 5.72
N LYS A 22 -30.68 -12.43 5.44
CA LYS A 22 -31.44 -13.52 6.07
C LYS A 22 -30.81 -14.09 7.35
N ILE A 23 -29.63 -13.64 7.77
CA ILE A 23 -29.00 -14.09 9.02
C ILE A 23 -29.57 -13.31 10.20
N ASP A 24 -29.86 -14.01 11.29
CA ASP A 24 -30.35 -13.42 12.54
C ASP A 24 -29.31 -12.51 13.21
N TYR A 25 -29.79 -11.51 13.96
CA TYR A 25 -28.92 -10.55 14.66
C TYR A 25 -27.82 -11.16 15.55
N PRO A 26 -28.08 -12.19 16.40
CA PRO A 26 -27.02 -12.81 17.19
C PRO A 26 -25.91 -13.44 16.34
N ASP A 27 -26.28 -14.13 15.26
CA ASP A 27 -25.32 -14.80 14.38
C ASP A 27 -24.41 -13.82 13.67
N LYS A 28 -24.93 -12.63 13.30
CA LYS A 28 -24.12 -11.54 12.73
C LYS A 28 -23.04 -11.07 13.70
N LEU A 29 -23.36 -10.96 14.98
CA LEU A 29 -22.40 -10.55 16.02
C LEU A 29 -21.33 -11.63 16.25
N TYR A 30 -21.72 -12.91 16.26
CA TYR A 30 -20.77 -14.01 16.36
C TYR A 30 -19.79 -14.02 15.19
N ILE A 31 -20.29 -13.91 13.96
CA ILE A 31 -19.43 -13.87 12.76
C ILE A 31 -18.50 -12.66 12.82
N SER A 32 -19.01 -11.48 13.17
CA SER A 32 -18.20 -10.26 13.33
C SER A 32 -17.08 -10.43 14.37
N PHE A 33 -17.38 -11.09 15.49
CA PHE A 33 -16.40 -11.40 16.53
C PHE A 33 -15.31 -12.36 16.05
N PHE A 34 -15.65 -13.42 15.32
CA PHE A 34 -14.66 -14.34 14.74
C PHE A 34 -13.77 -13.64 13.72
N LEU A 35 -14.34 -12.78 12.86
CA LEU A 35 -13.56 -11.99 11.91
C LEU A 35 -12.60 -11.04 12.64
N ALA A 36 -13.06 -10.34 13.67
CA ALA A 36 -12.23 -9.45 14.48
C ALA A 36 -11.11 -10.21 15.21
N THR A 37 -11.40 -11.40 15.72
CA THR A 37 -10.40 -12.28 16.32
C THR A 37 -9.32 -12.66 15.29
N GLY A 38 -9.71 -13.01 14.06
CA GLY A 38 -8.79 -13.25 12.95
C GLY A 38 -7.90 -12.04 12.65
N THR A 39 -8.46 -10.82 12.66
CA THR A 39 -7.65 -9.61 12.47
C THR A 39 -6.68 -9.34 13.63
N ALA A 40 -7.07 -9.63 14.87
CA ALA A 40 -6.19 -9.49 16.03
C ALA A 40 -4.99 -10.45 15.93
N ILE A 41 -5.24 -11.69 15.51
CA ILE A 41 -4.18 -12.68 15.24
C ILE A 41 -3.26 -12.18 14.12
N ALA A 42 -3.81 -11.62 13.04
CA ALA A 42 -3.00 -11.09 11.94
C ALA A 42 -2.13 -9.90 12.38
N ILE A 43 -2.67 -8.97 13.19
CA ILE A 43 -1.89 -7.85 13.75
C ILE A 43 -0.76 -8.39 14.63
N TRP A 44 -1.07 -9.32 15.53
CA TRP A 44 -0.06 -9.94 16.39
C TRP A 44 1.03 -10.66 15.60
N LEU A 45 0.66 -11.38 14.54
CA LEU A 45 1.63 -12.02 13.65
C LEU A 45 2.51 -10.99 12.92
N SER A 46 1.94 -9.87 12.50
CA SER A 46 2.69 -8.78 11.88
C SER A 46 3.72 -8.18 12.83
N ASP A 47 3.38 -8.06 14.11
CA ASP A 47 4.29 -7.58 15.15
C ASP A 47 5.42 -8.58 15.39
N LEU A 48 5.11 -9.88 15.42
CA LEU A 48 6.13 -10.92 15.56
C LEU A 48 7.14 -10.95 14.40
N ILE A 49 6.66 -10.78 13.16
CA ILE A 49 7.55 -10.73 11.99
C ILE A 49 8.48 -9.52 12.09
N THR A 50 7.95 -8.38 12.53
CA THR A 50 8.73 -7.15 12.72
C THR A 50 9.75 -7.32 13.84
N ALA A 51 9.37 -7.95 14.96
CA ALA A 51 10.26 -8.22 16.09
C ALA A 51 11.42 -9.17 15.72
N LYS A 52 11.21 -10.07 14.76
CA LYS A 52 12.27 -10.96 14.24
C LYS A 52 13.22 -10.29 13.24
N GLY A 53 13.00 -9.01 12.89
CA GLY A 53 13.91 -8.22 12.07
C GLY A 53 13.86 -8.50 10.56
N ILE A 54 12.83 -9.18 10.06
CA ILE A 54 12.70 -9.54 8.62
C ILE A 54 12.16 -8.35 7.79
N GLY A 55 12.11 -7.14 8.36
CA GLY A 55 11.52 -5.94 7.78
C GLY A 55 10.19 -5.57 8.44
N ASN A 56 9.33 -4.83 7.71
CA ASN A 56 8.02 -4.43 8.22
C ASN A 56 6.99 -5.56 8.04
N GLY A 57 6.57 -6.18 9.15
CA GLY A 57 5.68 -7.33 9.13
C GLY A 57 4.30 -7.06 8.54
N THR A 58 3.79 -5.82 8.64
CA THR A 58 2.50 -5.44 8.03
C THR A 58 2.58 -5.50 6.50
N SER A 59 3.66 -4.96 5.91
CA SER A 59 3.86 -5.02 4.45
C SER A 59 4.04 -6.45 3.93
N ILE A 60 4.71 -7.31 4.70
CA ILE A 60 4.92 -8.71 4.32
C ILE A 60 3.58 -9.46 4.31
N LEU A 61 2.74 -9.25 5.33
CA LEU A 61 1.40 -9.87 5.33
C LEU A 61 0.54 -9.41 4.16
N ILE A 62 0.57 -8.12 3.82
CA ILE A 62 -0.16 -7.59 2.66
C ILE A 62 0.37 -8.23 1.37
N MET A 63 1.69 -8.32 1.21
CA MET A 63 2.33 -8.96 0.05
C MET A 63 1.90 -10.43 -0.08
N VAL A 64 1.93 -11.20 1.02
CA VAL A 64 1.49 -12.60 1.02
C VAL A 64 0.01 -12.71 0.65
N GLY A 65 -0.84 -11.80 1.15
CA GLY A 65 -2.26 -11.74 0.78
C GLY A 65 -2.49 -11.49 -0.71
N MET A 66 -1.61 -10.73 -1.37
CA MET A 66 -1.68 -10.46 -2.81
C MET A 66 -1.04 -11.55 -3.69
N SER A 67 -0.33 -12.51 -3.10
CA SER A 67 0.47 -13.51 -3.85
C SER A 67 -0.33 -14.33 -4.86
N SER A 68 -1.57 -14.72 -4.55
CA SER A 68 -2.44 -15.48 -5.45
C SER A 68 -2.80 -14.68 -6.71
N GLY A 69 -3.06 -13.39 -6.57
CA GLY A 69 -3.33 -12.48 -7.68
C GLY A 69 -2.12 -12.33 -8.59
N VAL A 70 -0.92 -12.28 -8.01
CA VAL A 70 0.33 -12.22 -8.77
C VAL A 70 0.53 -13.51 -9.59
N ILE A 71 0.35 -14.68 -8.97
CA ILE A 71 0.50 -15.99 -9.64
C ILE A 71 -0.47 -16.12 -10.83
N THR A 72 -1.75 -15.79 -10.62
CA THR A 72 -2.76 -15.84 -11.69
C THR A 72 -2.44 -14.86 -12.83
N THR A 73 -1.86 -13.70 -12.52
CA THR A 73 -1.41 -12.74 -13.55
C THR A 73 -0.26 -13.30 -14.37
N PHE A 74 0.74 -13.93 -13.74
CA PHE A 74 1.82 -14.60 -14.47
C PHE A 74 1.32 -15.74 -15.37
N GLN A 75 0.35 -16.54 -14.89
CA GLN A 75 -0.26 -17.59 -15.72
C GLN A 75 -0.95 -17.01 -16.97
N LYS A 76 -1.66 -15.89 -16.83
CA LYS A 76 -2.28 -15.19 -17.97
C LYS A 76 -1.24 -14.67 -18.95
N ILE A 77 -0.13 -14.11 -18.45
CA ILE A 77 0.97 -13.67 -19.30
C ILE A 77 1.57 -14.86 -20.06
N PHE A 78 1.81 -15.98 -19.37
CA PHE A 78 2.38 -17.18 -19.97
C PHE A 78 1.45 -17.83 -21.01
N ALA A 79 0.13 -17.69 -20.86
CA ALA A 79 -0.83 -18.15 -21.86
C ALA A 79 -0.62 -17.48 -23.23
N PHE A 80 -0.14 -16.22 -23.27
CA PHE A 80 0.19 -15.54 -24.53
C PHE A 80 1.37 -16.16 -25.29
N TRP A 81 2.18 -17.00 -24.64
CA TRP A 81 3.27 -17.71 -25.32
C TRP A 81 2.77 -18.59 -26.48
N ASN A 82 1.61 -19.22 -26.28
CA ASN A 82 1.02 -20.12 -27.26
C ASN A 82 0.11 -19.41 -28.26
N THR A 83 -0.51 -18.29 -27.87
CA THR A 83 -1.50 -17.60 -28.70
C THR A 83 -0.90 -16.45 -29.52
N ASP A 84 -0.05 -15.62 -28.91
CA ASP A 84 0.49 -14.38 -29.50
C ASP A 84 1.91 -14.10 -28.98
N ARG A 85 2.91 -14.75 -29.59
CA ARG A 85 4.33 -14.61 -29.16
C ARG A 85 4.83 -13.16 -29.17
N ILE A 86 4.36 -12.34 -30.12
CA ILE A 86 4.72 -10.91 -30.19
C ILE A 86 4.24 -10.17 -28.94
N LYS A 87 2.99 -10.39 -28.53
CA LYS A 87 2.43 -9.78 -27.31
C LYS A 87 3.14 -10.29 -26.05
N PHE A 88 3.47 -11.58 -26.00
CA PHE A 88 4.25 -12.15 -24.90
C PHE A 88 5.61 -11.45 -24.73
N PHE A 89 6.40 -11.35 -25.80
CA PHE A 89 7.71 -10.71 -25.74
C PHE A 89 7.61 -9.21 -25.45
N ALA A 90 6.62 -8.52 -26.01
CA ALA A 90 6.38 -7.10 -25.71
C ALA A 90 6.10 -6.88 -24.21
N LEU A 91 5.24 -7.71 -23.61
CA LEU A 91 4.88 -7.61 -22.18
C LEU A 91 6.07 -7.99 -21.29
N LEU A 92 6.82 -9.03 -21.67
CA LEU A 92 8.03 -9.44 -20.95
C LEU A 92 9.09 -8.33 -20.96
N PHE A 93 9.35 -7.70 -22.10
CA PHE A 93 10.28 -6.58 -22.20
C PHE A 93 9.80 -5.37 -21.39
N PHE A 94 8.50 -5.06 -21.44
CA PHE A 94 7.91 -3.99 -20.65
C PHE A 94 8.06 -4.22 -19.14
N LEU A 95 7.85 -5.45 -18.65
CA LEU A 95 8.04 -5.81 -17.24
C LEU A 95 9.52 -5.67 -16.84
N LEU A 96 10.43 -6.15 -17.68
CA LEU A 96 11.88 -6.03 -17.46
C LEU A 96 12.32 -4.56 -17.40
N PHE A 97 11.79 -3.73 -18.30
CA PHE A 97 12.02 -2.28 -18.31
C PHE A 97 11.55 -1.61 -17.01
N ILE A 98 10.33 -1.91 -16.53
CA ILE A 98 9.82 -1.37 -15.27
C ILE A 98 10.67 -1.83 -14.08
N LEU A 99 11.07 -3.11 -14.06
CA LEU A 99 11.89 -3.66 -12.98
C LEU A 99 13.24 -2.96 -12.90
N ILE A 100 13.93 -2.80 -14.03
CA ILE A 100 15.21 -2.10 -14.10
C ILE A 100 15.04 -0.62 -13.70
N SER A 101 14.02 0.06 -14.22
CA SER A 101 13.72 1.44 -13.88
C SER A 101 13.51 1.61 -12.36
N THR A 102 12.77 0.70 -11.74
CA THR A 102 12.51 0.71 -10.30
C THR A 102 13.81 0.51 -9.49
N ILE A 103 14.69 -0.40 -9.92
CA ILE A 103 15.99 -0.64 -9.26
C ILE A 103 16.87 0.60 -9.35
N ILE A 104 16.94 1.26 -10.51
CA ILE A 104 17.74 2.49 -10.70
C ILE A 104 17.25 3.59 -9.75
N VAL A 105 15.93 3.82 -9.69
CA VAL A 105 15.34 4.82 -8.79
C VAL A 105 15.57 4.46 -7.32
N TYR A 106 15.52 3.17 -6.97
CA TYR A 106 15.76 2.70 -5.60
C TYR A 106 17.22 2.89 -5.14
N LEU A 107 18.17 2.67 -6.04
CA LEU A 107 19.61 2.86 -5.77
C LEU A 107 20.02 4.34 -5.81
N ALA A 108 19.19 5.23 -6.35
CA ALA A 108 19.49 6.63 -6.45
C ALA A 108 19.53 7.30 -5.07
N THR A 109 20.70 7.84 -4.73
CA THR A 109 20.95 8.60 -3.50
C THR A 109 21.45 9.99 -3.84
N LEU A 110 20.84 11.00 -3.24
CA LEU A 110 21.34 12.36 -3.21
C LEU A 110 22.50 12.45 -2.20
N LYS A 111 23.66 12.91 -2.65
CA LYS A 111 24.85 13.07 -1.80
C LYS A 111 24.94 14.52 -1.33
N ILE A 112 24.83 14.77 -0.03
CA ILE A 112 25.05 16.09 0.56
C ILE A 112 26.48 16.16 1.11
N PRO A 113 27.39 16.98 0.56
CA PRO A 113 28.76 17.08 1.05
C PRO A 113 28.82 17.71 2.45
N ILE A 114 29.70 17.19 3.30
CA ILE A 114 29.95 17.68 4.66
C ILE A 114 31.45 17.87 4.90
N ILE A 115 31.80 18.89 5.69
CA ILE A 115 33.18 19.23 6.03
C ILE A 115 33.37 19.00 7.53
N TYR A 116 34.23 18.06 7.92
CA TYR A 116 34.59 17.84 9.32
C TYR A 116 35.83 18.68 9.68
N PRO A 117 35.76 19.54 10.72
CA PRO A 117 36.85 20.47 11.04
C PRO A 117 38.13 19.79 11.55
N ASN A 118 38.05 18.55 12.08
CA ASN A 118 39.17 17.88 12.77
C ASN A 118 39.96 16.85 11.95
N LYS A 119 39.68 16.66 10.65
CA LYS A 119 40.47 15.75 9.81
C LYS A 119 41.11 16.50 8.65
N LYS A 120 42.44 16.60 8.66
CA LYS A 120 43.30 17.07 7.53
C LYS A 120 43.26 16.14 6.30
N SER A 121 42.27 15.26 6.19
CA SER A 121 42.12 14.32 5.08
C SER A 121 41.11 14.87 4.09
N GLN A 122 41.59 15.09 2.87
CA GLN A 122 40.91 15.55 1.65
C GLN A 122 39.88 14.55 1.11
N VAL A 123 39.21 13.78 1.99
CA VAL A 123 38.19 12.80 1.61
C VAL A 123 36.84 13.49 1.71
N GLU A 124 36.17 13.64 0.56
CA GLU A 124 34.80 14.16 0.48
C GLU A 124 33.86 13.25 1.28
N ASN A 125 33.47 13.71 2.47
CA ASN A 125 32.44 13.05 3.25
C ASN A 125 31.08 13.55 2.76
N TYR A 126 30.11 12.65 2.63
CA TYR A 126 28.75 13.02 2.25
C TYR A 126 27.72 12.20 3.01
N ILE A 127 26.56 12.79 3.20
CA ILE A 127 25.39 12.12 3.74
C ILE A 127 24.58 11.59 2.54
N PRO A 128 24.40 10.26 2.41
CA PRO A 128 23.53 9.71 1.39
C PRO A 128 22.07 9.83 1.83
N LEU A 129 21.32 10.70 1.18
CA LEU A 129 19.86 10.74 1.29
C LEU A 129 19.24 9.95 0.15
N LYS A 130 18.49 8.88 0.47
CA LYS A 130 17.73 8.14 -0.53
C LYS A 130 16.63 9.01 -1.10
N ILE A 131 16.40 8.95 -2.42
CA ILE A 131 15.30 9.69 -3.05
C ILE A 131 13.94 9.11 -2.65
N ASN A 132 13.85 7.78 -2.48
CA ASN A 132 12.65 7.11 -2.00
C ASN A 132 12.79 6.66 -0.53
N VAL A 133 12.79 7.62 0.39
CA VAL A 133 12.77 7.35 1.84
C VAL A 133 11.54 6.54 2.30
N PRO A 134 10.30 6.83 1.85
CA PRO A 134 9.11 6.18 2.42
C PRO A 134 8.85 4.75 1.89
N GLY A 135 9.60 4.29 0.90
CA GLY A 135 9.52 2.93 0.38
C GLY A 135 8.13 2.59 -0.15
N VAL A 136 7.51 1.54 0.41
CA VAL A 136 6.19 1.01 -0.02
C VAL A 136 5.02 1.64 0.76
N LEU A 137 5.29 2.43 1.80
CA LEU A 137 4.24 3.02 2.64
C LEU A 137 3.23 3.90 1.86
N PRO A 138 3.64 4.77 0.91
CA PRO A 138 2.72 5.67 0.22
C PRO A 138 1.63 4.93 -0.56
N ILE A 139 2.01 3.88 -1.31
CA ILE A 139 1.08 3.09 -2.11
C ILE A 139 0.11 2.28 -1.24
N ILE A 140 0.55 1.83 -0.05
CA ILE A 140 -0.30 1.16 0.93
C ILE A 140 -1.35 2.13 1.48
N LEU A 141 -0.94 3.35 1.85
CA LEU A 141 -1.87 4.39 2.32
C LEU A 141 -2.90 4.76 1.26
N THR A 142 -2.49 4.95 0.01
CA THR A 142 -3.43 5.24 -1.08
C THR A 142 -4.43 4.11 -1.30
N SER A 143 -3.95 2.87 -1.41
CA SER A 143 -4.82 1.72 -1.70
C SER A 143 -5.78 1.41 -0.57
N THR A 144 -5.35 1.54 0.70
CA THR A 144 -6.22 1.37 1.86
C THR A 144 -7.25 2.50 1.98
N MET A 145 -6.87 3.74 1.70
CA MET A 145 -7.80 4.88 1.66
C MET A 145 -8.85 4.71 0.56
N GLN A 146 -8.44 4.31 -0.65
CA GLN A 146 -9.37 4.01 -1.74
C GLN A 146 -10.32 2.87 -1.38
N ALA A 147 -9.80 1.77 -0.82
CA ALA A 147 -10.60 0.65 -0.37
C ALA A 147 -11.60 1.05 0.71
N PHE A 148 -11.19 1.92 1.64
CA PHE A 148 -12.05 2.47 2.67
C PHE A 148 -13.20 3.31 2.09
N PHE A 149 -12.93 4.24 1.17
CA PHE A 149 -14.00 5.01 0.53
C PHE A 149 -14.95 4.14 -0.28
N MET A 150 -14.41 3.20 -1.06
CA MET A 150 -15.23 2.24 -1.80
C MET A 150 -16.09 1.41 -0.86
N PHE A 151 -15.55 1.02 0.29
CA PHE A 151 -16.29 0.31 1.32
C PHE A 151 -17.44 1.18 1.87
N CYS A 152 -17.17 2.43 2.25
CA CYS A 152 -18.18 3.35 2.78
C CYS A 152 -19.32 3.59 1.78
N ILE A 153 -19.00 3.92 0.53
CA ILE A 153 -20.00 4.20 -0.52
C ILE A 153 -20.88 2.97 -0.80
N ASN A 154 -20.30 1.78 -0.72
CA ASN A 154 -21.00 0.54 -1.05
C ASN A 154 -21.77 -0.09 0.09
N ASN A 155 -21.53 0.29 1.35
CA ASN A 155 -22.09 -0.38 2.52
C ASN A 155 -22.86 0.56 3.47
N ILE A 156 -22.70 1.89 3.34
CA ILE A 156 -23.43 2.85 4.18
C ILE A 156 -24.75 3.24 3.48
N PRO A 157 -25.91 3.11 4.16
CA PRO A 157 -27.22 3.33 3.54
C PRO A 157 -27.47 4.74 3.03
N PHE A 158 -26.78 5.73 3.59
CA PHE A 158 -26.83 7.12 3.14
C PHE A 158 -26.43 7.27 1.65
N PHE A 159 -25.38 6.57 1.22
CA PHE A 159 -24.86 6.70 -0.14
C PHE A 159 -25.75 6.03 -1.20
N TYR A 160 -26.63 5.10 -0.82
CA TYR A 160 -27.55 4.45 -1.77
C TYR A 160 -28.60 5.40 -2.34
N LYS A 161 -28.95 6.48 -1.62
CA LYS A 161 -29.96 7.44 -2.06
C LYS A 161 -29.39 8.55 -2.96
N LEU A 162 -28.07 8.61 -3.13
CA LEU A 162 -27.41 9.65 -3.91
C LEU A 162 -27.44 9.30 -5.40
N LYS A 163 -28.07 10.15 -6.22
CA LYS A 163 -28.06 10.03 -7.70
C LYS A 163 -26.64 10.09 -8.29
N CYS A 164 -25.69 10.71 -7.59
CA CYS A 164 -24.30 10.85 -8.03
C CYS A 164 -23.39 9.70 -7.57
N LYS A 165 -23.92 8.67 -6.90
CA LYS A 165 -23.13 7.55 -6.36
C LYS A 165 -22.22 6.93 -7.42
N ASP A 166 -22.74 6.66 -8.60
CA ASP A 166 -22.00 5.96 -9.65
C ASP A 166 -20.84 6.81 -10.18
N LYS A 167 -21.04 8.14 -10.31
CA LYS A 167 -19.97 9.08 -10.67
C LYS A 167 -18.87 9.15 -9.61
N ILE A 168 -19.23 9.06 -8.33
CA ILE A 168 -18.26 9.05 -7.22
C ILE A 168 -17.46 7.74 -7.24
N ILE A 169 -18.11 6.61 -7.46
CA ILE A 169 -17.45 5.31 -7.59
C ILE A 169 -16.49 5.34 -8.79
N GLU A 170 -16.94 5.87 -9.91
CA GLU A 170 -16.14 5.99 -11.14
C GLU A 170 -14.89 6.85 -10.94
N PHE A 171 -14.99 7.93 -10.16
CA PHE A 171 -13.86 8.79 -9.83
C PHE A 171 -12.85 8.13 -8.88
N ILE A 172 -13.31 7.23 -8.01
CA ILE A 172 -12.45 6.53 -7.04
C ILE A 172 -11.87 5.25 -7.65
N SER A 173 -12.51 4.64 -8.65
CA SER A 173 -12.08 3.38 -9.22
C SER A 173 -10.92 3.55 -10.21
N ILE A 174 -9.99 2.59 -10.21
CA ILE A 174 -8.86 2.55 -11.17
C ILE A 174 -9.33 2.12 -12.59
N SER A 175 -10.62 1.78 -12.74
CA SER A 175 -11.19 1.35 -14.02
C SER A 175 -11.35 2.49 -15.03
N THR A 176 -11.32 3.74 -14.59
CA THR A 176 -11.52 4.90 -15.46
C THR A 176 -10.28 5.77 -15.53
N ASN A 177 -10.10 6.46 -16.65
CA ASN A 177 -8.94 7.33 -16.86
C ASN A 177 -8.86 8.44 -15.79
N LEU A 178 -10.01 9.02 -15.42
CA LEU A 178 -10.08 10.02 -14.36
C LEU A 178 -9.66 9.45 -13.00
N GLY A 179 -10.12 8.25 -12.66
CA GLY A 179 -9.76 7.61 -11.40
C GLY A 179 -8.28 7.20 -11.34
N ILE A 180 -7.66 6.81 -12.45
CA ILE A 180 -6.20 6.58 -12.52
C ILE A 180 -5.43 7.86 -12.20
N ILE A 181 -5.81 8.99 -12.82
CA ILE A 181 -5.15 10.29 -12.60
C ILE A 181 -5.28 10.69 -11.13
N PHE A 182 -6.48 10.55 -10.55
CA PHE A 182 -6.72 10.82 -9.14
C PHE A 182 -5.86 9.92 -8.24
N PHE A 183 -5.80 8.62 -8.53
CA PHE A 183 -5.00 7.65 -7.77
C PHE A 183 -3.50 7.97 -7.82
N VAL A 184 -2.96 8.32 -8.99
CA VAL A 184 -1.56 8.74 -9.15
C VAL A 184 -1.27 10.02 -8.37
N CYS A 185 -2.17 11.01 -8.45
CA CYS A 185 -2.05 12.25 -7.66
C CYS A 185 -2.00 11.95 -6.15
N LEU A 186 -2.83 11.02 -5.68
CA LEU A 186 -2.90 10.60 -4.30
C LEU A 186 -1.61 9.88 -3.85
N ILE A 187 -1.01 9.04 -4.71
CA ILE A 187 0.31 8.43 -4.46
C ILE A 187 1.38 9.52 -4.30
N ILE A 188 1.43 10.50 -5.21
CA ILE A 188 2.42 11.59 -5.14
C ILE A 188 2.25 12.37 -3.83
N PHE A 189 1.00 12.70 -3.49
CA PHE A 189 0.67 13.41 -2.24
C PHE A 189 1.14 12.64 -1.01
N PHE A 190 0.78 11.36 -0.88
CA PHE A 190 1.21 10.56 0.27
C PHE A 190 2.72 10.28 0.26
N SER A 191 3.35 10.19 -0.91
CA SER A 191 4.80 10.03 -1.01
C SER A 191 5.52 11.25 -0.43
N PHE A 192 5.05 12.45 -0.74
CA PHE A 192 5.60 13.68 -0.16
C PHE A 192 5.34 13.76 1.35
N LEU A 193 4.10 13.49 1.77
CA LEU A 193 3.70 13.55 3.19
C LEU A 193 4.52 12.57 4.04
N THR A 194 4.67 11.33 3.59
CA THR A 194 5.44 10.31 4.31
C THR A 194 6.94 10.58 4.30
N ALA A 195 7.49 11.11 3.20
CA ALA A 195 8.88 11.55 3.18
C ALA A 195 9.14 12.65 4.23
N PHE A 196 8.25 13.64 4.33
CA PHE A 196 8.37 14.72 5.32
C PHE A 196 8.25 14.21 6.76
N LEU A 197 7.37 13.24 7.03
CA LEU A 197 7.21 12.67 8.37
C LEU A 197 8.40 11.80 8.81
N ILE A 198 9.06 11.11 7.88
CA ILE A 198 10.16 10.19 8.19
C ILE A 198 11.49 10.93 8.26
N VAL A 199 11.72 11.92 7.40
CA VAL A 199 12.96 12.70 7.37
C VAL A 199 12.89 13.81 8.41
N ASN A 200 13.37 13.53 9.62
CA ASN A 200 13.56 14.56 10.63
C ASN A 200 14.92 15.25 10.44
N THR A 201 14.92 16.42 9.81
CA THR A 201 16.14 17.20 9.54
C THR A 201 16.88 17.61 10.81
N ASN A 202 16.16 17.80 11.93
CA ASN A 202 16.77 18.22 13.18
C ASN A 202 17.62 17.11 13.81
N ASP A 203 17.12 15.87 13.81
CA ASP A 203 17.86 14.71 14.33
C ASP A 203 19.12 14.46 13.48
N ILE A 204 19.00 14.60 12.16
CA ILE A 204 20.14 14.47 11.24
C ILE A 204 21.20 15.54 11.55
N ALA A 205 20.78 16.77 11.86
CA ALA A 205 21.70 17.85 12.21
C ALA A 205 22.38 17.64 13.57
N GLU A 206 21.65 17.16 14.58
CA GLU A 206 22.18 16.89 15.92
C GLU A 206 23.19 15.74 15.94
N HIS A 207 23.00 14.72 15.09
CA HIS A 207 24.01 13.67 14.89
C HIS A 207 25.28 14.13 14.15
N LEU A 208 25.25 15.31 13.51
CA LEU A 208 26.39 15.88 12.78
C LEU A 208 27.17 16.92 13.59
N SER A 209 26.56 17.52 14.62
CA SER A 209 27.20 18.47 15.55
C SER A 209 28.06 17.77 16.58
#